data_AF-A0A7S0J9N6-F1
#
_entry.id   AF-A0A7S0J9N6-F1
#
_cell.length_a   1.000
_cell.length_b   1.000
_cell.length_c   1.000
_cell.angle_alpha   90.00
_cell.angle_beta   90.00
_cell.angle_gamma   90.00
#
_symmetry.space_group_name_H-M   'P 1'
#
loop_
_entity.id
_entity.type
_entity.pdbx_description
1 polymer ?
#
loop_
_entity_poly.entity_id
_entity_poly.type
_entity_poly.pdbx_seq_one_letter_code
_entity_poly.pdbx_strand_id
1 'polypeptide(L)'
;PMCTAAGATRFGYLGFCWGGKIALAIAADEELAPRFVASGGIHASLKDPEGDVQRAAAAKLPLLFLQAGNDEDIRPVHKALQAGPLSGKHVVRTYHDMVHGWAGARGDRSNTRIAAAVRSALQTSVDFFLEALSH
;
A
#
# COMPACT_ATOMS: atom_id res chain seq x y z
N PRO A 1 -15.44 3.78 -17.97
CA PRO A 1 -14.33 4.65 -17.49
C PRO A 1 -13.25 4.81 -18.58
N MET A 2 -12.58 5.97 -18.65
CA MET A 2 -11.59 6.28 -19.71
C MET A 2 -10.53 5.18 -19.91
N CYS A 3 -10.02 4.58 -18.83
CA CYS A 3 -8.97 3.56 -18.92
C CYS A 3 -9.45 2.28 -19.62
N THR A 4 -10.69 1.85 -19.37
CA THR A 4 -11.28 0.69 -20.06
C THR A 4 -11.54 1.00 -21.54
N ALA A 5 -11.93 2.23 -21.86
CA ALA A 5 -12.06 2.67 -23.25
C ALA A 5 -10.71 2.68 -23.99
N ALA A 6 -9.60 2.84 -23.24
CA ALA A 6 -8.23 2.71 -23.75
C ALA A 6 -7.68 1.28 -23.74
N GLY A 7 -8.52 0.27 -23.46
CA GLY A 7 -8.16 -1.15 -23.51
C GLY A 7 -7.62 -1.76 -22.20
N ALA A 8 -7.59 -1.00 -21.10
CA ALA A 8 -7.17 -1.54 -19.81
C ALA A 8 -8.22 -2.52 -19.24
N THR A 9 -7.78 -3.74 -18.96
CA THR A 9 -8.62 -4.83 -18.39
C THR A 9 -8.27 -5.17 -16.95
N ARG A 10 -7.13 -4.69 -16.45
CA ARG A 10 -6.59 -4.98 -15.13
C ARG A 10 -6.16 -3.68 -14.45
N PHE A 11 -6.46 -3.56 -13.15
CA PHE A 11 -6.21 -2.33 -12.40
C PHE A 11 -5.50 -2.64 -11.09
N GLY A 12 -4.54 -1.79 -10.73
CA GLY A 12 -3.98 -1.72 -9.38
C GLY A 12 -4.36 -0.39 -8.72
N TYR A 13 -4.37 -0.35 -7.39
CA TYR A 13 -4.61 0.89 -6.65
C TYR A 13 -3.40 1.23 -5.78
N LEU A 14 -2.79 2.40 -5.99
CA LEU A 14 -1.75 2.92 -5.09
C LEU A 14 -2.20 4.26 -4.51
N GLY A 15 -2.30 4.32 -3.19
CA GLY A 15 -2.69 5.51 -2.46
C GLY A 15 -1.56 6.09 -1.61
N PHE A 16 -1.67 7.38 -1.30
CA PHE A 16 -0.73 8.10 -0.44
C PHE A 16 -1.50 8.66 0.75
N CYS A 17 -0.92 8.59 1.96
CA CYS A 17 -1.56 9.13 3.18
C CYS A 17 -2.93 8.48 3.42
N TRP A 18 -4.01 9.27 3.40
CA TRP A 18 -5.38 8.76 3.50
C TRP A 18 -5.73 7.81 2.35
N GLY A 19 -5.19 8.04 1.15
CA GLY A 19 -5.33 7.08 0.04
C GLY A 19 -4.75 5.70 0.38
N GLY A 20 -3.70 5.63 1.20
CA GLY A 20 -3.19 4.34 1.68
C GLY A 20 -4.18 3.61 2.60
N LYS A 21 -4.97 4.34 3.40
CA LYS A 21 -6.09 3.75 4.17
C LYS A 21 -7.19 3.24 3.23
N ILE A 22 -7.46 3.95 2.13
CA ILE A 22 -8.41 3.49 1.11
C ILE A 22 -7.94 2.21 0.42
N ALA A 23 -6.63 2.02 0.21
CA ALA A 23 -6.11 0.76 -0.31
C ALA A 23 -6.49 -0.44 0.57
N LEU A 24 -6.40 -0.29 1.90
CA LEU A 24 -6.83 -1.29 2.86
C LEU A 24 -8.35 -1.54 2.80
N ALA A 25 -9.14 -0.47 2.70
CA ALA A 25 -10.58 -0.57 2.58
C ALA A 25 -10.99 -1.30 1.29
N ILE A 26 -10.37 -0.98 0.15
CA ILE A 26 -10.59 -1.69 -1.13
C ILE A 26 -10.29 -3.18 -0.97
N ALA A 27 -9.20 -3.53 -0.30
CA ALA A 27 -8.80 -4.92 -0.15
C ALA A 27 -9.77 -5.75 0.71
N ALA A 28 -10.45 -5.11 1.67
CA ALA A 28 -11.41 -5.77 2.56
C ALA A 28 -12.84 -5.80 2.01
N ASP A 29 -13.14 -5.02 0.97
CA ASP A 29 -14.48 -4.85 0.42
C ASP A 29 -14.80 -5.94 -0.62
N GLU A 30 -15.96 -6.60 -0.47
CA GLU A 30 -16.40 -7.71 -1.33
C GLU A 30 -16.62 -7.30 -2.80
N GLU A 31 -17.08 -6.08 -3.04
CA GLU A 31 -17.46 -5.62 -4.38
C GLU A 31 -16.32 -4.91 -5.10
N LEU A 32 -15.44 -4.26 -4.34
CA LEU A 32 -14.30 -3.53 -4.87
C LEU A 32 -13.08 -4.41 -5.03
N ALA A 33 -12.79 -5.32 -4.10
CA ALA A 33 -11.59 -6.15 -4.17
C ALA A 33 -11.44 -6.90 -5.51
N PRO A 34 -12.49 -7.56 -6.06
CA PRO A 34 -12.39 -8.27 -7.34
C PRO A 34 -12.09 -7.38 -8.56
N ARG A 35 -12.16 -6.04 -8.42
CA ARG A 35 -11.90 -5.08 -9.51
C ARG A 35 -10.42 -4.73 -9.62
N PHE A 36 -9.60 -5.09 -8.63
CA PHE A 36 -8.18 -4.79 -8.58
C PHE A 36 -7.34 -6.06 -8.43
N VAL A 37 -6.16 -6.07 -9.03
CA VAL A 37 -5.21 -7.18 -8.92
C VAL A 37 -4.40 -7.11 -7.62
N ALA A 38 -4.21 -5.89 -7.11
CA ALA A 38 -3.53 -5.58 -5.88
C ALA A 38 -3.86 -4.13 -5.48
N SER A 39 -3.64 -3.79 -4.22
CA SER A 39 -3.72 -2.41 -3.74
C SER A 39 -2.56 -2.10 -2.80
N GLY A 40 -2.27 -0.82 -2.58
CA GLY A 40 -1.18 -0.43 -1.69
C GLY A 40 -1.23 1.02 -1.23
N GLY A 41 -0.49 1.28 -0.16
CA GLY A 41 -0.34 2.58 0.45
C GLY A 41 1.14 2.92 0.69
N ILE A 42 1.53 4.15 0.36
CA ILE A 42 2.76 4.75 0.87
C ILE A 42 2.38 5.74 1.96
N HIS A 43 3.08 5.66 3.09
CA HIS A 43 2.82 6.39 4.34
C HIS A 43 1.31 6.44 4.65
N ALA A 44 0.68 5.27 4.72
CA ALA A 44 -0.75 5.11 4.92
C ALA A 44 -1.18 5.62 6.30
N SER A 45 -2.26 6.40 6.35
CA SER A 45 -2.81 6.97 7.58
C SER A 45 -3.73 5.98 8.31
N LEU A 46 -3.16 4.90 8.86
CA LEU A 46 -3.87 3.80 9.54
C LEU A 46 -4.22 4.16 11.00
N LYS A 47 -5.12 5.14 11.13
CA LYS A 47 -5.48 5.78 12.40
C LYS A 47 -6.61 5.11 13.17
N ASP A 48 -7.03 3.92 12.74
CA ASP A 48 -8.12 3.16 13.36
C ASP A 48 -7.58 1.77 13.71
N PRO A 49 -6.87 1.60 14.84
CA PRO A 49 -6.10 0.38 15.12
C PRO A 49 -6.95 -0.90 15.05
N GLU A 50 -8.14 -0.89 15.62
CA GLU A 50 -9.03 -2.05 15.62
C GLU A 50 -9.64 -2.28 14.23
N GLY A 51 -10.20 -1.24 13.60
CA GLY A 51 -10.83 -1.36 12.30
C GLY A 51 -9.82 -1.70 11.19
N ASP A 52 -8.60 -1.18 11.25
CA ASP A 52 -7.55 -1.44 10.26
C ASP A 52 -7.02 -2.88 10.41
N VAL A 53 -6.92 -3.42 11.63
CA VAL A 53 -6.63 -4.86 11.84
C VAL A 53 -7.77 -5.75 11.33
N GLN A 54 -9.03 -5.39 11.57
CA GLN A 54 -10.17 -6.13 11.05
C GLN A 54 -10.20 -6.15 9.52
N ARG A 55 -9.97 -4.99 8.88
CA ARG A 55 -9.88 -4.89 7.41
C ARG A 55 -8.71 -5.70 6.86
N ALA A 56 -7.57 -5.69 7.53
CA ALA A 56 -6.42 -6.50 7.15
C ALA A 56 -6.72 -8.00 7.21
N ALA A 57 -7.41 -8.46 8.25
CA ALA A 57 -7.83 -9.86 8.36
C ALA A 57 -8.86 -10.26 7.27
N ALA A 58 -9.64 -9.30 6.79
CA ALA A 58 -10.62 -9.49 5.71
C ALA A 58 -10.04 -9.26 4.30
N ALA A 59 -8.73 -9.03 4.15
CA ALA A 59 -8.13 -8.70 2.87
C ALA A 59 -8.25 -9.84 1.85
N LYS A 60 -8.74 -9.50 0.65
CA LYS A 60 -9.03 -10.42 -0.46
C LYS A 60 -8.04 -10.32 -1.61
N LEU A 61 -7.11 -9.37 -1.56
CA LEU A 61 -6.11 -9.15 -2.59
C LEU A 61 -4.76 -8.74 -1.97
N PRO A 62 -3.64 -8.94 -2.70
CA PRO A 62 -2.31 -8.55 -2.24
C PRO A 62 -2.21 -7.07 -1.84
N LEU A 63 -1.51 -6.79 -0.74
CA LEU A 63 -1.38 -5.45 -0.18
C LEU A 63 0.08 -5.02 -0.07
N LEU A 64 0.35 -3.76 -0.41
CA LEU A 64 1.62 -3.08 -0.17
C LEU A 64 1.45 -1.97 0.88
N PHE A 65 2.27 -1.96 1.94
CA PHE A 65 2.37 -0.82 2.87
C PHE A 65 3.83 -0.41 3.07
N LEU A 66 4.13 0.84 2.72
CA LEU A 66 5.44 1.46 2.86
C LEU A 66 5.36 2.64 3.83
N GLN A 67 5.55 2.39 5.13
CA GLN A 67 5.38 3.38 6.20
C GLN A 67 6.64 4.21 6.45
N ALA A 68 6.46 5.39 7.01
CA ALA A 68 7.50 6.20 7.62
C ALA A 68 7.77 5.76 9.07
N GLY A 69 8.90 6.18 9.66
CA GLY A 69 9.27 5.83 11.03
C GLY A 69 8.36 6.41 12.11
N ASN A 70 7.69 7.53 11.80
CA ASN A 70 6.76 8.21 12.70
C ASN A 70 5.28 8.02 12.34
N ASP A 71 4.97 7.07 11.46
CA ASP A 71 3.59 6.66 11.19
C ASP A 71 3.05 5.78 12.34
N GLU A 72 1.75 5.50 12.33
CA GLU A 72 1.15 4.52 13.22
C GLU A 72 1.82 3.14 13.07
N ASP A 73 1.92 2.39 14.17
CA ASP A 73 2.57 1.09 14.17
C ASP A 73 1.84 0.09 13.27
N ILE A 74 2.50 -0.29 12.17
CA ILE A 74 1.97 -1.21 11.16
C ILE A 74 2.01 -2.68 11.60
N ARG A 75 2.75 -3.04 12.66
CA ARG A 75 2.97 -4.44 13.05
C ARG A 75 1.67 -5.22 13.31
N PRO A 76 0.63 -4.69 13.98
CA PRO A 76 -0.64 -5.39 14.16
C PRO A 76 -1.35 -5.69 12.82
N VAL A 77 -1.37 -4.71 11.92
CA VAL A 77 -1.93 -4.86 10.57
C VAL A 77 -1.14 -5.91 9.79
N HIS A 78 0.19 -5.85 9.83
CA HIS A 78 1.05 -6.83 9.17
C HIS A 78 0.81 -8.24 9.72
N LYS A 79 0.68 -8.41 11.05
CA LYS A 79 0.37 -9.70 11.66
C LYS A 79 -0.97 -10.26 11.17
N ALA A 80 -1.99 -9.43 11.04
CA ALA A 80 -3.29 -9.84 10.51
C ALA A 80 -3.19 -10.30 9.05
N LEU A 81 -2.45 -9.56 8.21
CA LEU A 81 -2.19 -9.96 6.81
C LEU A 81 -1.46 -11.31 6.72
N GLN A 82 -0.49 -11.55 7.59
CA GLN A 82 0.29 -12.79 7.60
C GLN A 82 -0.50 -14.02 8.09
N ALA A 83 -1.63 -13.82 8.78
CA ALA A 83 -2.52 -14.90 9.19
C ALA A 83 -3.51 -15.32 8.08
N GLY A 84 -3.66 -14.51 7.03
CA GLY A 84 -4.60 -14.75 5.94
C GLY A 84 -4.05 -15.66 4.82
N PRO A 85 -4.91 -16.06 3.86
CA PRO A 85 -4.53 -16.95 2.75
C PRO A 85 -3.57 -16.31 1.74
N LEU A 86 -3.32 -15.00 1.85
CA LEU A 86 -2.45 -14.21 0.97
C LEU A 86 -1.13 -13.79 1.64
N SER A 87 -0.79 -14.36 2.80
CA SER A 87 0.37 -14.01 3.64
C SER A 87 1.68 -13.77 2.86
N GLY A 88 2.01 -14.65 1.91
CA GLY A 88 3.22 -14.56 1.06
C GLY A 88 3.16 -13.55 -0.08
N LYS A 89 2.02 -12.87 -0.28
CA LYS A 89 1.82 -11.89 -1.38
C LYS A 89 1.80 -10.44 -0.88
N HIS A 90 1.79 -10.21 0.42
CA HIS A 90 1.81 -8.86 0.98
C HIS A 90 3.24 -8.33 1.11
N VAL A 91 3.43 -7.04 0.86
CA VAL A 91 4.72 -6.35 1.07
C VAL A 91 4.52 -5.27 2.12
N VAL A 92 5.14 -5.42 3.30
CA VAL A 92 5.10 -4.41 4.36
C VAL A 92 6.51 -4.01 4.74
N ARG A 93 6.79 -2.71 4.73
CA ARG A 93 8.11 -2.15 5.08
C ARG A 93 7.97 -0.80 5.78
N THR A 94 8.86 -0.53 6.71
CA THR A 94 8.99 0.78 7.36
C THR A 94 10.33 1.42 7.01
N TYR A 95 10.28 2.67 6.57
CA TYR A 95 11.43 3.55 6.35
C TYR A 95 11.64 4.38 7.63
N HIS A 96 12.41 3.82 8.58
CA HIS A 96 12.51 4.35 9.95
C HIS A 96 13.10 5.77 10.06
N ASP A 97 13.90 6.19 9.08
CA ASP A 97 14.52 7.52 8.99
C ASP A 97 13.65 8.55 8.25
N MET A 98 12.48 8.14 7.75
CA MET A 98 11.56 9.01 7.02
C MET A 98 10.41 9.49 7.91
N VAL A 99 9.79 10.60 7.50
CA VAL A 99 8.60 11.18 8.15
C VAL A 99 7.35 11.03 7.31
N HIS A 100 6.17 10.98 7.92
CA HIS A 100 4.89 10.91 7.21
C HIS A 100 4.82 11.92 6.05
N GLY A 101 4.49 11.43 4.85
CA GLY A 101 4.42 12.24 3.63
C GLY A 101 5.74 12.42 2.87
N TRP A 102 6.82 11.75 3.29
CA TRP A 102 8.15 11.81 2.66
C TRP A 102 8.15 11.41 1.17
N ALA A 103 7.24 10.53 0.76
CA ALA A 103 7.05 10.13 -0.64
C ALA A 103 6.14 11.08 -1.44
N GLY A 104 5.50 12.04 -0.76
CA GLY A 104 4.69 13.09 -1.36
C GLY A 104 5.28 14.47 -1.12
N ALA A 105 4.42 15.44 -0.78
CA ALA A 105 4.76 16.85 -0.69
C ALA A 105 5.77 17.21 0.42
N ARG A 106 6.01 16.35 1.41
CA ARG A 106 6.92 16.62 2.53
C ARG A 106 8.34 16.13 2.31
N GLY A 107 8.61 15.44 1.19
CA GLY A 107 9.94 14.92 0.90
C GLY A 107 10.79 15.93 0.14
N ASP A 108 11.71 16.60 0.81
CA ASP A 108 12.74 17.42 0.16
C ASP A 108 13.65 16.52 -0.71
N ARG A 109 13.56 16.69 -2.03
CA ARG A 109 14.30 15.90 -3.02
C ARG A 109 15.75 16.35 -3.19
N SER A 110 16.14 17.50 -2.63
CA SER A 110 17.54 17.92 -2.60
C SER A 110 18.35 17.12 -1.57
N ASN A 111 17.69 16.63 -0.52
CA ASN A 111 18.28 15.69 0.43
C ASN A 111 18.42 14.31 -0.22
N THR A 112 19.67 13.86 -0.40
CA THR A 112 20.00 12.60 -1.07
C THR A 112 19.42 11.37 -0.38
N ARG A 113 19.26 11.38 0.95
CA ARG A 113 18.64 10.28 1.71
C ARG A 113 17.15 10.18 1.42
N ILE A 114 16.43 11.29 1.46
CA ILE A 114 14.99 11.34 1.15
C ILE A 114 14.76 10.97 -0.32
N ALA A 115 15.57 11.48 -1.25
CA ALA A 115 15.48 11.15 -2.66
C ALA A 115 15.72 9.65 -2.94
N ALA A 116 16.75 9.06 -2.29
CA ALA A 116 17.05 7.64 -2.43
C ALA A 116 15.93 6.75 -1.86
N ALA A 117 15.40 7.10 -0.69
CA ALA A 117 14.28 6.40 -0.11
C ALA A 117 13.08 6.45 -1.08
N VAL A 118 12.82 7.60 -1.74
CA VAL A 118 11.59 7.71 -2.56
C VAL A 118 11.70 6.90 -3.81
N ARG A 119 12.89 6.90 -4.42
CA ARG A 119 13.19 5.98 -5.51
C ARG A 119 12.98 4.53 -5.06
N SER A 120 13.46 4.15 -3.87
CA SER A 120 13.26 2.80 -3.32
C SER A 120 11.77 2.47 -3.13
N ALA A 121 10.97 3.37 -2.57
CA ALA A 121 9.55 3.14 -2.35
C ALA A 121 8.78 3.02 -3.68
N LEU A 122 9.03 3.92 -4.62
CA LEU A 122 8.40 3.87 -5.94
C LEU A 122 8.81 2.61 -6.71
N GLN A 123 10.09 2.22 -6.68
CA GLN A 123 10.55 0.99 -7.30
C GLN A 123 9.88 -0.24 -6.66
N THR A 124 9.83 -0.29 -5.33
CA THR A 124 9.14 -1.39 -4.61
C THR A 124 7.66 -1.45 -5.00
N SER A 125 6.99 -0.31 -5.18
CA SER A 125 5.61 -0.28 -5.68
C SER A 125 5.49 -0.80 -7.10
N VAL A 126 6.38 -0.39 -8.00
CA VAL A 126 6.40 -0.87 -9.39
C VAL A 126 6.58 -2.38 -9.44
N ASP A 127 7.57 -2.91 -8.73
CA ASP A 127 7.89 -4.34 -8.71
C ASP A 127 6.69 -5.15 -8.19
N PHE A 128 6.09 -4.69 -7.09
CA PHE A 128 4.89 -5.31 -6.49
C PHE A 128 3.70 -5.36 -7.47
N PHE A 129 3.39 -4.25 -8.15
CA PHE A 129 2.27 -4.23 -9.09
C PHE A 129 2.59 -4.99 -10.38
N LEU A 130 3.84 -5.02 -10.85
CA LEU A 130 4.24 -5.83 -12.00
C LEU A 130 4.05 -7.32 -11.71
N GLU A 131 4.46 -7.79 -10.54
CA GLU A 131 4.22 -9.17 -10.11
C GLU A 131 2.72 -9.48 -10.06
N ALA A 132 1.92 -8.61 -9.44
CA ALA A 132 0.47 -8.77 -9.34
C ALA A 132 -0.26 -8.67 -10.69
N LEU A 133 0.28 -7.94 -11.67
CA LEU A 133 -0.28 -7.78 -13.02
C LEU A 133 0.15 -8.88 -13.99
N SER A 134 1.16 -9.69 -13.65
CA SER A 134 1.69 -10.74 -14.52
C SER A 134 0.96 -12.09 -14.41
N HIS A 135 0.12 -12.26 -13.38
CA HIS A 135 -0.67 -13.46 -13.10
C HIS A 135 -2.16 -13.18 -13.18
#